data_AF-A0A7W1LI71-F1
#
_entry.id   AF-A0A7W1LI71-F1
#
_cell.length_a   1.000
_cell.length_b   1.000
_cell.length_c   1.000
_cell.angle_alpha   90.00
_cell.angle_beta   90.00
_cell.angle_gamma   90.00
#
_symmetry.space_group_name_H-M   'P 1'
#
loop_
_entity.id
_entity.type
_entity.pdbx_description
1 polymer ?
#
loop_
_entity_poly.entity_id
_entity_poly.type
_entity_poly.pdbx_seq_one_letter_code
_entity_poly.pdbx_strand_id
1 'polypeptide(L)'
;MNQITEAILADALPDVGELPVPESYRAVVVREEDQELFAGMATRDKDPRRSLHVQDVATPELGPGEALVAVMASAINYNTVWTSIFEPVSTFGFLKRYGKLSPLTK
;
A
#
# COMPACT_ATOMS: atom_id res chain seq x y z
N MET A 1 -21.81 0.97 -1.18
CA MET A 1 -21.19 0.66 -2.49
C MET A 1 -20.37 1.89 -2.86
N ASN A 2 -19.17 1.71 -3.44
CA ASN A 2 -18.18 2.80 -3.54
C ASN A 2 -18.55 3.72 -4.72
N GLN A 3 -19.03 4.93 -4.43
CA GLN A 3 -19.49 5.92 -5.42
C GLN A 3 -18.42 6.22 -6.48
N ILE A 4 -17.15 6.21 -6.10
CA ILE A 4 -16.04 6.43 -7.04
C ILE A 4 -15.96 5.29 -8.06
N THR A 5 -16.05 4.04 -7.60
CA THR A 5 -16.02 2.87 -8.49
C THR A 5 -17.26 2.83 -9.39
N GLU A 6 -18.42 3.18 -8.86
CA GLU A 6 -19.67 3.26 -9.65
C GLU A 6 -19.56 4.29 -10.77
N ALA A 7 -19.07 5.49 -10.47
CA ALA A 7 -18.86 6.55 -11.47
C ALA A 7 -17.90 6.11 -12.58
N ILE A 8 -16.78 5.45 -12.21
CA ILE A 8 -15.82 4.92 -13.18
C ILE A 8 -16.47 3.85 -14.08
N LEU A 9 -17.20 2.90 -13.50
CA LEU A 9 -17.86 1.83 -14.27
C LEU A 9 -19.00 2.34 -15.15
N ALA A 10 -19.60 3.47 -14.80
CA ALA A 10 -20.63 4.15 -15.59
C ALA A 10 -20.07 5.12 -16.64
N ASP A 11 -18.75 5.24 -16.76
CA ASP A 11 -18.05 6.21 -17.63
C ASP A 11 -18.37 7.69 -17.31
N ALA A 12 -18.80 7.96 -16.07
CA ALA A 12 -19.08 9.29 -15.55
C ALA A 12 -17.81 9.93 -14.96
N LEU A 13 -16.74 9.99 -15.76
CA LEU A 13 -15.42 10.42 -15.31
C LEU A 13 -15.34 11.85 -14.75
N PRO A 14 -16.07 12.86 -15.27
CA PRO A 14 -16.08 14.20 -14.68
C PRO A 14 -16.58 14.21 -13.23
N ASP A 15 -17.49 13.31 -12.87
CA ASP A 15 -18.11 13.27 -11.55
C ASP A 15 -17.13 12.78 -10.47
N VAL A 16 -16.11 12.00 -10.86
CA VAL A 16 -15.12 11.43 -9.92
C VAL A 16 -14.38 12.52 -9.14
N GLY A 17 -14.10 13.67 -9.78
CA GLY A 17 -13.40 14.79 -9.14
C GLY A 17 -14.23 15.54 -8.11
N GLU A 18 -15.55 15.40 -8.15
CA GLU A 18 -16.50 16.06 -7.24
C GLU A 18 -16.86 15.16 -6.04
N LEU A 19 -16.50 13.88 -6.09
CA LEU A 19 -16.79 12.95 -5.01
C LEU A 19 -15.84 13.15 -3.81
N PRO A 20 -16.35 13.00 -2.58
CA PRO A 20 -15.51 13.10 -1.40
C PRO A 20 -14.48 11.98 -1.36
N VAL A 21 -13.25 12.31 -0.98
CA VAL A 21 -12.20 11.34 -0.73
C VAL A 21 -12.56 10.52 0.52
N PRO A 22 -12.58 9.17 0.44
CA PRO A 22 -12.84 8.32 1.60
C PRO A 22 -11.79 8.50 2.69
N GLU A 23 -12.18 8.43 3.96
CA GLU A 23 -11.24 8.47 5.11
C GLU A 23 -10.34 7.23 5.19
N SER A 24 -10.80 6.10 4.63
CA SER A 24 -10.03 4.86 4.57
C SER A 24 -10.30 4.08 3.27
N TYR A 25 -9.37 3.20 2.92
CA TYR A 25 -9.47 2.32 1.77
C TYR A 25 -8.86 0.95 2.06
N ARG A 26 -9.28 -0.06 1.31
CA ARG A 26 -8.77 -1.43 1.44
C ARG A 26 -7.43 -1.57 0.74
N ALA A 27 -6.43 -2.08 1.46
CA ALA A 27 -5.08 -2.29 0.97
C ALA A 27 -4.56 -3.69 1.33
N VAL A 28 -3.56 -4.15 0.54
CA VAL A 28 -2.69 -5.25 0.94
C VAL A 28 -1.44 -4.66 1.57
N VAL A 29 -1.14 -5.03 2.80
CA VAL A 29 -0.01 -4.47 3.58
C VAL A 29 0.87 -5.57 4.15
N VAL A 30 2.12 -5.20 4.44
CA VAL A 30 2.96 -5.90 5.44
C VAL A 30 2.96 -5.07 6.72
N ARG A 31 3.22 -5.70 7.87
CA ARG A 31 3.25 -5.01 9.17
C ARG A 31 4.66 -5.03 9.74
N GLU A 32 5.01 -3.98 10.48
CA GLU A 32 6.35 -3.87 11.07
C GLU A 32 6.59 -4.96 12.12
N GLU A 33 5.55 -5.32 12.89
CA GLU A 33 5.59 -6.39 13.89
C GLU A 33 5.95 -7.76 13.29
N ASP A 34 5.68 -7.97 12.00
CA ASP A 34 5.96 -9.22 11.28
C ASP A 34 7.36 -9.26 10.66
N GLN A 35 8.18 -8.21 10.79
CA GLN A 35 9.45 -8.11 10.04
C GLN A 35 10.45 -9.25 10.33
N GLU A 36 10.33 -9.91 11.49
CA GLU A 36 11.15 -11.05 11.91
C GLU A 36 10.45 -12.41 11.72
N LEU A 37 9.25 -12.45 11.12
CA LEU A 37 8.41 -13.66 10.96
C LEU A 37 9.13 -14.83 10.29
N PHE A 38 10.12 -14.54 9.44
CA PHE A 38 10.86 -15.52 8.65
C PHE A 38 12.36 -15.62 9.03
N ALA A 39 12.75 -15.11 10.20
CA ALA A 39 14.12 -15.17 10.66
C ALA A 39 14.62 -16.64 10.73
N GLY A 40 15.80 -16.90 10.16
CA GLY A 40 16.42 -18.24 10.12
C GLY A 40 15.83 -19.21 9.09
N MET A 41 14.81 -18.82 8.33
CA MET A 41 14.26 -19.66 7.24
C MET A 41 15.02 -19.46 5.93
N ALA A 42 15.12 -20.51 5.12
CA ALA A 42 15.61 -20.38 3.74
C ALA A 42 14.60 -19.60 2.88
N THR A 43 15.08 -18.75 1.97
CA THR A 43 14.23 -17.88 1.11
C THR A 43 13.10 -18.64 0.41
N ARG A 44 13.37 -19.87 -0.06
CA ARG A 44 12.38 -20.71 -0.75
C ARG A 44 11.20 -21.12 0.13
N ASP A 45 11.40 -21.22 1.44
CA ASP A 45 10.38 -21.69 2.39
C ASP A 45 9.57 -20.52 2.98
N LYS A 46 9.95 -19.27 2.68
CA LYS A 46 9.21 -18.08 3.10
C LYS A 46 7.95 -17.94 2.27
N ASP A 47 6.80 -17.99 2.93
CA ASP A 47 5.49 -17.95 2.29
C ASP A 47 4.86 -16.55 2.42
N PRO A 48 4.76 -15.76 1.33
CA PRO A 48 4.13 -14.44 1.33
C PRO A 48 2.73 -14.38 1.95
N ARG A 49 1.97 -15.48 1.90
CA ARG A 49 0.61 -15.53 2.43
C ARG A 49 0.54 -15.37 3.95
N ARG A 50 1.66 -15.55 4.65
CA ARG A 50 1.75 -15.42 6.11
C ARG A 50 2.01 -13.98 6.59
N SER A 51 2.50 -13.10 5.72
CA SER A 51 2.89 -11.72 6.04
C SER A 51 2.06 -10.65 5.34
N LEU A 52 1.35 -11.01 4.26
CA LEU A 52 0.44 -10.12 3.55
C LEU A 52 -0.93 -10.11 4.22
N HIS A 53 -1.38 -8.91 4.58
CA HIS A 53 -2.67 -8.68 5.22
C HIS A 53 -3.56 -7.83 4.34
N VAL A 54 -4.82 -8.24 4.16
CA VAL A 54 -5.86 -7.38 3.57
C VAL A 54 -6.55 -6.65 4.70
N GLN A 55 -6.48 -5.33 4.70
CA GLN A 55 -7.10 -4.51 5.76
C GLN A 55 -7.48 -3.12 5.24
N ASP A 56 -8.32 -2.43 5.99
CA ASP A 56 -8.63 -1.02 5.73
C ASP A 56 -7.56 -0.14 6.40
N VAL A 57 -7.06 0.86 5.67
CA VAL A 57 -6.03 1.82 6.10
C VAL A 57 -6.50 3.24 5.87
N ALA A 58 -6.00 4.19 6.65
CA ALA A 58 -6.32 5.60 6.48
C ALA A 58 -5.83 6.13 5.13
N THR A 59 -6.63 7.00 4.49
CA THR A 59 -6.21 7.73 3.30
C THR A 59 -5.18 8.80 3.70
N PRO A 60 -4.01 8.88 3.03
CA PRO A 60 -2.98 9.85 3.37
C PRO A 60 -3.39 11.28 2.98
N GLU A 61 -2.78 12.26 3.64
CA GLU A 61 -2.84 13.67 3.21
C GLU A 61 -2.05 13.85 1.91
N LEU A 62 -2.56 14.67 0.99
CA LEU A 62 -1.93 14.89 -0.31
C LEU A 62 -0.91 16.04 -0.26
N GLY A 63 0.33 15.75 -0.62
CA GLY A 63 1.39 16.75 -0.75
C GLY A 63 1.36 17.51 -2.09
N PRO A 64 2.14 18.60 -2.22
CA PRO A 64 2.25 19.34 -3.47
C PRO A 64 2.83 18.47 -4.60
N GLY A 65 2.15 18.42 -5.74
CA GLY A 65 2.60 17.67 -6.92
C GLY A 65 2.26 16.17 -6.90
N GLU A 66 1.48 15.72 -5.92
CA GLU A 66 0.99 14.34 -5.84
C GLU A 66 -0.44 14.22 -6.38
N ALA A 67 -0.87 12.99 -6.65
CA ALA A 67 -2.24 12.67 -7.05
C ALA A 67 -2.77 11.44 -6.30
N LEU A 68 -4.03 11.49 -5.87
CA LEU A 68 -4.75 10.30 -5.42
C LEU A 68 -5.33 9.57 -6.64
N VAL A 69 -5.08 8.27 -6.73
CA VAL A 69 -5.53 7.44 -7.86
C VAL A 69 -6.46 6.35 -7.36
N ALA A 70 -7.68 6.30 -7.92
CA ALA A 70 -8.59 5.17 -7.74
C ALA A 70 -8.10 3.97 -8.56
N VAL A 71 -7.38 3.05 -7.92
CA VAL A 71 -6.73 1.91 -8.59
C VAL A 71 -7.78 0.87 -9.01
N MET A 72 -7.98 0.71 -10.33
CA MET A 72 -8.88 -0.30 -10.90
C MET A 72 -8.24 -1.69 -10.97
N ALA A 73 -6.94 -1.75 -11.24
CA ALA A 73 -6.16 -2.98 -11.30
C ALA A 73 -4.69 -2.69 -10.98
N SER A 74 -3.98 -3.71 -10.50
CA SER A 74 -2.54 -3.67 -10.24
C SER A 74 -1.90 -5.01 -10.63
N ALA A 75 -0.59 -5.15 -10.44
CA ALA A 75 0.17 -6.36 -10.74
C ALA A 75 1.13 -6.71 -9.60
N ILE A 76 1.47 -7.99 -9.51
CA ILE A 76 2.52 -8.48 -8.61
C ILE A 76 3.84 -8.47 -9.37
N ASN A 77 4.84 -7.79 -8.81
CA ASN A 77 6.21 -7.80 -9.33
C ASN A 77 7.16 -8.46 -8.32
N TYR A 78 8.41 -8.69 -8.73
CA TYR A 78 9.41 -9.29 -7.84
C TYR A 78 9.64 -8.46 -6.57
N ASN A 79 9.59 -7.13 -6.62
CA ASN A 79 9.74 -6.30 -5.42
C ASN A 79 8.57 -6.48 -4.44
N THR A 80 7.36 -6.76 -4.93
CA THR A 80 6.22 -7.16 -4.08
C THR A 80 6.52 -8.46 -3.35
N VAL A 81 7.08 -9.45 -4.05
CA VAL A 81 7.50 -10.72 -3.44
C VAL A 81 8.59 -10.48 -2.40
N TRP A 82 9.66 -9.76 -2.75
CA TRP A 82 10.76 -9.43 -1.84
C TRP A 82 10.28 -8.71 -0.58
N THR A 83 9.38 -7.74 -0.73
CA THR A 83 8.76 -7.02 0.39
C THR A 83 7.99 -7.98 1.29
N SER A 84 7.20 -8.90 0.72
CA SER A 84 6.39 -9.84 1.49
C SER A 84 7.22 -10.82 2.31
N ILE A 85 8.47 -11.10 1.93
CA ILE A 85 9.37 -12.00 2.68
C ILE A 85 10.48 -11.26 3.43
N PHE A 86 10.40 -9.93 3.47
CA PHE A 86 11.32 -9.00 4.14
C PHE A 86 12.79 -9.12 3.69
N GLU A 87 13.03 -9.37 2.39
CA GLU A 87 14.37 -9.54 1.83
C GLU A 87 14.73 -8.46 0.77
N PRO A 88 16.03 -8.16 0.57
CA PRO A 88 17.18 -8.61 1.38
C PRO A 88 17.23 -7.93 2.75
N VAL A 89 16.46 -6.85 2.92
CA VAL A 89 16.21 -6.14 4.19
C VAL A 89 14.76 -5.69 4.21
N SER A 90 14.20 -5.54 5.41
CA SER A 90 12.85 -5.00 5.61
C SER A 90 12.72 -3.57 5.05
N THR A 91 11.65 -3.30 4.31
CA THR A 91 11.32 -1.98 3.74
C THR A 91 11.10 -0.92 4.82
N PHE A 92 10.67 -1.31 6.01
CA PHE A 92 10.44 -0.40 7.14
C PHE A 92 11.71 0.36 7.55
N GLY A 93 12.90 -0.24 7.39
CA GLY A 93 14.17 0.43 7.67
C GLY A 93 14.40 1.66 6.79
N PHE A 94 14.02 1.57 5.51
CA PHE A 94 14.07 2.70 4.58
C PHE A 94 12.98 3.74 4.89
N LEU A 95 11.73 3.29 5.07
CA LEU A 95 10.59 4.17 5.36
C LEU A 95 10.84 5.03 6.60
N LYS A 96 11.34 4.46 7.70
CA LYS A 96 11.67 5.20 8.93
C LYS A 96 12.78 6.23 8.77
N ARG A 97 13.74 5.98 7.88
CA ARG A 97 14.83 6.93 7.59
C ARG A 97 14.30 8.08 6.75
N TYR A 98 13.53 7.77 5.70
CA TYR A 98 12.97 8.76 4.80
C TYR A 98 11.93 9.65 5.47
N GLY A 99 11.06 9.09 6.33
CA GLY A 99 10.03 9.86 7.06
C GLY A 99 10.55 10.82 8.12
N LYS A 100 11.87 10.86 8.36
CA LYS A 100 12.50 11.85 9.24
C LYS A 100 13.06 13.07 8.50
N LEU A 101 13.07 13.05 7.17
CA LEU A 101 13.72 14.10 6.38
C LEU A 101 12.91 15.40 6.30
N SER A 102 11.58 15.32 6.27
CA SER A 102 10.68 16.46 6.15
C SER A 102 9.29 16.13 6.70
N PRO A 103 8.48 17.12 7.11
CA PRO A 103 7.05 16.90 7.36
C PRO A 103 6.32 16.26 6.18
N LEU A 104 6.74 16.53 4.94
CA LEU A 104 6.14 15.99 3.71
C LEU A 104 6.48 14.51 3.45
N THR A 105 7.44 13.92 4.17
CA THR A 105 7.85 12.52 3.95
C THR A 105 7.34 11.57 5.03
N LYS A 106 6.53 12.07 5.97
CA LYS A 106 6.02 11.34 7.14
C LYS A 106 4.86 10.43 6.82
#